data_AF-A0A969R7E3-F1
#
_entry.id   AF-A0A969R7E3-F1
#
_cell.length_a   1.000
_cell.length_b   1.000
_cell.length_c   1.000
_cell.angle_alpha   90.00
_cell.angle_beta   90.00
_cell.angle_gamma   90.00
#
_symmetry.space_group_name_H-M   'P 1'
#
loop_
_entity.id
_entity.type
_entity.pdbx_description
1 polymer ?
#
loop_
_entity_poly.entity_id
_entity_poly.type
_entity_poly.pdbx_seq_one_letter_code
_entity_poly.pdbx_strand_id
1 'polypeptide(L)'
;MKLTKLANWFSDEDPEKNKLQEQSLQQTDAKWTKMQSTIEKLNQDLQQSHKQLAQTKAQLQINQGFQIELGETQLKLQRMTDELQRYKKELFEQQKQLSSVQAQYQKTQQTLAQAVEQNTWLNLMRTPVQVIKINKTLPKQDFETLWGFGIISPTVETILTTGAIFVRGWVLGKKAQAQTVKVLYLSETLLETTVDLRRPVIAQQYPDIPLAGQSGFEFSLAVTGIDSETELNLEACLKDGTTVSLCNFVLKPQTIESNDTQSSLVN
;
A
#
# COMPACT_ATOMS: atom_id res chain seq x y z
N MET A 1 -72.58 2.31 130.30
CA MET A 1 -74.02 1.96 130.38
C MET A 1 -74.79 2.93 129.48
N LYS A 2 -75.63 2.38 128.58
CA LYS A 2 -76.80 2.96 127.88
C LYS A 2 -76.64 4.06 126.82
N LEU A 3 -77.14 3.67 125.63
CA LEU A 3 -77.61 4.45 124.47
C LEU A 3 -78.82 5.34 124.81
N THR A 4 -78.98 6.46 124.07
CA THR A 4 -80.25 6.98 123.49
C THR A 4 -79.92 8.21 122.60
N LYS A 5 -80.07 8.10 121.28
CA LYS A 5 -81.20 8.58 120.43
C LYS A 5 -81.48 10.09 120.51
N LEU A 6 -81.24 10.80 119.41
CA LEU A 6 -82.12 11.85 118.90
C LEU A 6 -82.20 11.72 117.36
N ALA A 7 -83.42 11.73 116.85
CA ALA A 7 -83.80 11.56 115.46
C ALA A 7 -84.29 12.89 114.87
N ASN A 8 -84.20 12.97 113.54
CA ASN A 8 -84.95 13.84 112.61
C ASN A 8 -84.78 15.36 112.71
N TRP A 9 -84.12 15.93 111.70
CA TRP A 9 -84.47 17.24 111.16
C TRP A 9 -84.10 17.36 109.67
N PHE A 10 -85.11 17.73 108.88
CA PHE A 10 -85.12 18.15 107.47
C PHE A 10 -85.09 17.09 106.36
N SER A 11 -86.31 16.75 105.92
CA SER A 11 -86.68 16.41 104.55
C SER A 11 -87.51 17.58 104.01
N ASP A 12 -86.97 18.35 103.08
CA ASP A 12 -87.71 19.09 102.04
C ASP A 12 -86.69 19.69 101.06
N GLU A 13 -86.34 18.92 100.02
CA GLU A 13 -85.68 19.43 98.82
C GLU A 13 -86.59 19.18 97.61
N ASP A 14 -86.86 20.29 96.92
CA ASP A 14 -87.81 20.47 95.82
C ASP A 14 -87.32 19.75 94.52
N PRO A 15 -88.08 18.78 93.96
CA PRO A 15 -87.60 17.94 92.86
C PRO A 15 -87.46 18.68 91.51
N GLU A 16 -88.05 19.87 91.35
CA GLU A 16 -87.92 20.66 90.11
C GLU A 16 -86.61 21.45 90.02
N LYS A 17 -86.06 21.94 91.15
CA LYS A 17 -84.73 22.57 91.18
C LYS A 17 -83.62 21.56 90.90
N ASN A 18 -83.74 20.34 91.41
CA ASN A 18 -82.78 19.26 91.11
C ASN A 18 -82.79 18.87 89.62
N LYS A 19 -83.96 18.83 88.96
CA LYS A 19 -84.06 18.56 87.50
C LYS A 19 -83.45 19.65 86.62
N LEU A 20 -83.66 20.94 86.95
CA LEU A 20 -83.05 22.06 86.21
C LEU A 20 -81.53 22.12 86.40
N GLN A 21 -81.06 21.77 87.60
CA GLN A 21 -79.65 21.71 87.92
C GLN A 21 -78.97 20.51 87.22
N GLU A 22 -79.61 19.33 87.19
CA GLU A 22 -79.20 18.16 86.40
C GLU A 22 -79.19 18.42 84.89
N GLN A 23 -80.19 19.12 84.33
CA GLN A 23 -80.20 19.49 82.91
C GLN A 23 -79.09 20.49 82.56
N SER A 24 -78.78 21.44 83.46
CA SER A 24 -77.67 22.38 83.27
C SER A 24 -76.29 21.70 83.35
N LEU A 25 -76.13 20.74 84.27
CA LEU A 25 -74.95 19.88 84.43
C LEU A 25 -74.77 18.97 83.21
N GLN A 26 -75.84 18.33 82.72
CA GLN A 26 -75.81 17.51 81.50
C GLN A 26 -75.48 18.36 80.25
N GLN A 27 -75.97 19.60 80.14
CA GLN A 27 -75.59 20.50 79.06
C GLN A 27 -74.15 21.00 79.15
N THR A 28 -73.62 21.20 80.36
CA THR A 28 -72.20 21.56 80.55
C THR A 28 -71.28 20.38 80.27
N ASP A 29 -71.65 19.18 80.70
CA ASP A 29 -70.93 17.94 80.38
C ASP A 29 -70.97 17.64 78.88
N ALA A 30 -72.10 17.84 78.20
CA ALA A 30 -72.22 17.71 76.75
C ALA A 30 -71.37 18.75 75.99
N LYS A 31 -71.28 19.99 76.49
CA LYS A 31 -70.38 21.01 75.93
C LYS A 31 -68.91 20.68 76.19
N TRP A 32 -68.58 20.17 77.37
CA TRP A 32 -67.23 19.79 77.76
C TRP A 32 -66.71 18.61 76.94
N THR A 33 -67.52 17.57 76.77
CA THR A 33 -67.20 16.42 75.89
C THR A 33 -67.09 16.84 74.43
N LYS A 34 -67.95 17.74 73.95
CA LYS A 34 -67.83 18.32 72.60
C LYS A 34 -66.53 19.13 72.44
N MET A 35 -66.11 19.86 73.47
CA MET A 35 -64.86 20.61 73.46
C MET A 35 -63.64 19.67 73.51
N GLN A 36 -63.66 18.63 74.34
CA GLN A 36 -62.62 17.60 74.37
C GLN A 36 -62.47 16.90 73.02
N SER A 37 -63.57 16.43 72.42
CA SER A 37 -63.53 15.84 71.08
C SER A 37 -63.04 16.81 69.99
N THR A 38 -63.30 18.11 70.14
CA THR A 38 -62.78 19.14 69.23
C THR A 38 -61.26 19.30 69.40
N ILE A 39 -60.76 19.31 70.65
CA ILE A 39 -59.33 19.35 70.95
C ILE A 39 -58.64 18.09 70.42
N GLU A 40 -59.22 16.91 70.64
CA GLU A 40 -58.71 15.63 70.14
C GLU A 40 -58.57 15.67 68.61
N LYS A 41 -59.61 16.16 67.93
CA LYS A 41 -59.63 16.29 66.47
C LYS A 41 -58.61 17.29 65.95
N LEU A 42 -58.50 18.47 66.58
CA LEU A 42 -57.46 19.45 66.26
C LEU A 42 -56.05 18.88 66.44
N ASN A 43 -55.84 18.06 67.47
CA ASN A 43 -54.55 17.43 67.73
C ASN A 43 -54.22 16.36 66.67
N GLN A 44 -55.23 15.58 66.24
CA GLN A 44 -55.10 14.65 65.12
C GLN A 44 -54.78 15.37 63.79
N ASP A 45 -55.48 16.47 63.50
CA ASP A 45 -55.25 17.29 62.30
C ASP A 45 -53.85 17.92 62.34
N LEU A 46 -53.40 18.41 63.49
CA LEU A 46 -52.04 18.94 63.70
C LEU A 46 -50.98 17.85 63.44
N GLN A 47 -51.17 16.64 63.99
CA GLN A 47 -50.27 15.51 63.74
C GLN A 47 -50.23 15.11 62.26
N GLN A 48 -51.38 15.07 61.59
CA GLN A 48 -51.43 14.80 60.14
C GLN A 48 -50.70 15.87 59.34
N SER A 49 -50.90 17.15 59.68
CA SER A 49 -50.21 18.28 59.05
C SER A 49 -48.69 18.20 59.22
N HIS A 50 -48.20 17.86 60.43
CA HIS A 50 -46.78 17.62 60.66
C HIS A 50 -46.21 16.47 59.83
N LYS A 51 -46.96 15.37 59.69
CA LYS A 51 -46.56 14.23 58.86
C LYS A 51 -46.49 14.61 57.38
N GLN A 52 -47.47 15.35 56.88
CA GLN A 52 -47.48 15.85 55.50
C GLN A 52 -46.34 16.82 55.23
N LEU A 53 -46.04 17.72 56.17
CA LEU A 53 -44.92 18.65 56.06
C LEU A 53 -43.58 17.90 56.00
N ALA A 54 -43.40 16.88 56.86
CA ALA A 54 -42.21 16.04 56.85
C ALA A 54 -42.04 15.28 55.52
N GLN A 55 -43.13 14.73 54.98
CA GLN A 55 -43.13 14.06 53.67
C GLN A 55 -42.78 15.04 52.54
N THR A 56 -43.40 16.23 52.54
CA THR A 56 -43.15 17.26 51.53
C THR A 56 -41.69 17.74 51.58
N LYS A 57 -41.13 17.92 52.78
CA LYS A 57 -39.73 18.31 52.96
C LYS A 57 -38.77 17.23 52.46
N ALA A 58 -39.05 15.95 52.75
CA ALA A 58 -38.26 14.84 52.23
C ALA A 58 -38.31 14.79 50.69
N GLN A 59 -39.49 14.99 50.10
CA GLN A 59 -39.66 14.98 48.65
C GLN A 59 -38.95 16.17 47.97
N LEU A 60 -38.96 17.36 48.60
CA LEU A 60 -38.19 18.50 48.13
C LEU A 60 -36.68 18.20 48.14
N GLN A 61 -36.18 17.58 49.20
CA GLN A 61 -34.76 17.23 49.32
C GLN A 61 -34.34 16.18 48.27
N ILE A 62 -35.18 15.19 48.01
CA ILE A 62 -34.99 14.21 46.93
C ILE A 62 -34.93 14.92 45.58
N ASN A 63 -35.88 15.83 45.30
CA ASN A 63 -35.91 16.59 44.06
C ASN A 63 -34.66 17.47 43.87
N GLN A 64 -34.16 18.08 44.96
CA GLN A 64 -32.91 18.85 44.92
C GLN A 64 -31.71 17.94 44.59
N GLY A 65 -31.65 16.73 45.17
CA GLY A 65 -30.63 15.74 44.85
C GLY A 65 -30.62 15.38 43.36
N PHE A 66 -31.80 15.12 42.78
CA PHE A 66 -31.90 14.83 41.34
C PHE A 66 -31.41 15.97 40.45
N GLN A 67 -31.65 17.24 40.83
CA GLN A 67 -31.15 18.38 40.07
C GLN A 67 -29.62 18.45 40.06
N ILE A 68 -28.98 18.12 41.19
CA ILE A 68 -27.52 18.07 41.31
C ILE A 68 -26.95 16.95 40.42
N GLU A 69 -27.48 15.73 40.55
CA GLU A 69 -27.04 14.59 39.73
C GLU A 69 -27.20 14.85 38.23
N LEU A 70 -28.28 15.52 37.83
CA LEU A 70 -28.54 15.88 36.44
C LEU A 70 -27.52 16.92 35.94
N GLY A 71 -27.17 17.91 36.77
CA GLY A 71 -26.10 18.87 36.48
C GLY A 71 -24.71 18.23 36.38
N GLU A 72 -24.37 17.33 37.29
CA GLU A 72 -23.10 16.57 37.24
C GLU A 72 -23.00 15.71 35.98
N THR A 73 -24.12 15.06 35.61
CA THR A 73 -24.20 14.23 34.40
C THR A 73 -24.04 15.08 33.13
N GLN A 74 -24.68 16.25 33.07
CA GLN A 74 -24.50 17.20 31.95
C GLN A 74 -23.04 17.65 31.83
N LEU A 75 -22.39 17.95 32.96
CA LEU A 75 -21.00 18.39 32.97
C LEU A 75 -20.04 17.27 32.55
N LYS A 76 -20.34 16.01 32.94
CA LYS A 76 -19.61 14.83 32.48
C LYS A 76 -19.78 14.60 30.98
N LEU A 77 -21.00 14.75 30.45
CA LEU A 77 -21.27 14.69 29.01
C LEU A 77 -20.47 15.74 28.25
N GLN A 78 -20.45 16.98 28.74
CA GLN A 78 -19.71 18.06 28.11
C GLN A 78 -18.19 17.79 28.06
N ARG A 79 -17.62 17.28 29.16
CA ARG A 79 -16.20 16.85 29.16
C ARG A 79 -15.94 15.74 28.15
N MET A 80 -16.80 14.73 28.09
CA MET A 80 -16.64 13.65 27.10
C MET A 80 -16.76 14.16 25.66
N THR A 81 -17.65 15.12 25.39
CA THR A 81 -17.73 15.72 24.04
C THR A 81 -16.46 16.50 23.68
N ASP A 82 -15.88 17.23 24.64
CA ASP A 82 -14.62 17.96 24.42
C ASP A 82 -13.45 17.00 24.18
N GLU A 83 -13.38 15.90 24.93
CA GLU A 83 -12.38 14.84 24.73
C GLU A 83 -12.52 14.20 23.34
N LEU A 84 -13.75 13.89 22.92
CA LEU A 84 -14.03 13.30 21.61
C LEU A 84 -13.61 14.25 20.48
N GLN A 85 -13.83 15.56 20.64
CA GLN A 85 -13.34 16.56 19.69
C GLN A 85 -11.81 16.62 19.62
N ARG A 86 -11.11 16.50 20.77
CA ARG A 86 -9.65 16.43 20.80
C ARG A 86 -9.14 15.20 20.06
N TYR A 87 -9.68 14.02 20.35
CA TYR A 87 -9.28 12.79 19.65
C TYR A 87 -9.53 12.86 18.15
N LYS A 88 -10.66 13.45 17.73
CA LYS A 88 -10.94 13.66 16.29
C LYS A 88 -9.88 14.54 15.63
N LYS A 89 -9.42 15.59 16.31
CA LYS A 89 -8.39 16.49 15.81
C LYS A 89 -7.03 15.79 15.72
N GLU A 90 -6.67 15.00 16.72
CA GLU A 90 -5.43 14.20 16.72
C GLU A 90 -5.44 13.16 15.59
N LEU A 91 -6.54 12.45 15.40
CA LEU A 91 -6.72 11.50 14.29
C LEU A 91 -6.54 12.17 12.93
N PHE A 92 -7.10 13.35 12.75
CA PHE A 92 -6.95 14.11 11.51
C PHE A 92 -5.48 14.49 11.24
N GLU A 93 -4.75 14.95 12.27
CA GLU A 93 -3.35 15.31 12.11
C GLU A 93 -2.47 14.07 11.83
N GLN A 94 -2.74 12.95 12.50
CA GLN A 94 -2.05 11.68 12.20
C GLN A 94 -2.31 11.20 10.78
N GLN A 95 -3.56 11.28 10.31
CA GLN A 95 -3.91 10.90 8.93
C GLN A 95 -3.19 11.79 7.90
N LYS A 96 -3.09 13.09 8.17
CA LYS A 96 -2.34 14.02 7.35
C LYS A 96 -0.84 13.67 7.32
N GLN A 97 -0.23 13.39 8.46
CA GLN A 97 1.18 12.95 8.52
C GLN A 97 1.39 11.67 7.72
N LEU A 98 0.54 10.66 7.89
CA LEU A 98 0.64 9.39 7.18
C LEU A 98 0.54 9.60 5.65
N SER A 99 -0.38 10.45 5.19
CA SER A 99 -0.50 10.78 3.76
C SER A 99 0.77 11.44 3.20
N SER A 100 1.42 12.31 3.98
CA SER A 100 2.65 12.98 3.56
C SER A 100 3.83 12.01 3.45
N VAL A 101 3.95 11.08 4.41
CA VAL A 101 4.98 10.02 4.39
C VAL A 101 4.75 9.08 3.21
N GLN A 102 3.49 8.71 2.94
CA GLN A 102 3.16 7.84 1.81
C GLN A 102 3.48 8.51 0.46
N ALA A 103 3.19 9.81 0.32
CA ALA A 103 3.55 10.58 -0.88
C ALA A 103 5.08 10.67 -1.07
N GLN A 104 5.84 10.87 0.02
CA GLN A 104 7.31 10.83 -0.03
C GLN A 104 7.83 9.47 -0.45
N TYR A 105 7.30 8.39 0.12
CA TYR A 105 7.68 7.03 -0.25
C TYR A 105 7.43 6.75 -1.73
N GLN A 106 6.26 7.14 -2.26
CA GLN A 106 5.95 7.00 -3.69
C GLN A 106 6.92 7.78 -4.58
N LYS A 107 7.27 9.02 -4.21
CA LYS A 107 8.25 9.83 -4.95
C LYS A 107 9.64 9.19 -4.94
N THR A 108 10.07 8.67 -3.78
CA THR A 108 11.35 7.95 -3.66
C THR A 108 11.35 6.69 -4.51
N GLN A 109 10.28 5.89 -4.50
CA GLN A 109 10.13 4.70 -5.35
C GLN A 109 10.24 5.05 -6.84
N GLN A 110 9.57 6.11 -7.31
CA GLN A 110 9.68 6.58 -8.69
C GLN A 110 11.10 7.03 -9.04
N THR A 111 11.77 7.75 -8.12
CA THR A 111 13.14 8.24 -8.35
C THR A 111 14.14 7.07 -8.41
N LEU A 112 13.97 6.06 -7.55
CA LEU A 112 14.76 4.84 -7.58
C LEU A 112 14.53 4.05 -8.88
N ALA A 113 13.28 3.91 -9.33
CA ALA A 113 12.97 3.24 -10.60
C ALA A 113 13.64 3.94 -11.79
N GLN A 114 13.57 5.27 -11.85
CA GLN A 114 14.24 6.06 -12.89
C GLN A 114 15.77 5.92 -12.83
N ALA A 115 16.36 5.90 -11.62
CA ALA A 115 17.80 5.70 -11.46
C ALA A 115 18.24 4.29 -11.85
N VAL A 116 17.43 3.27 -11.57
CA VAL A 116 17.70 1.88 -11.99
C VAL A 116 17.61 1.77 -13.51
N GLU A 117 16.55 2.28 -14.15
CA GLU A 117 16.46 2.32 -15.61
C GLU A 117 17.67 3.03 -16.22
N GLN A 118 18.10 4.14 -15.61
CA GLN A 118 19.28 4.88 -16.07
C GLN A 118 20.59 4.08 -15.96
N ASN A 119 20.73 3.29 -14.90
CA ASN A 119 21.90 2.43 -14.75
C ASN A 119 21.82 1.18 -15.64
N THR A 120 20.63 0.66 -15.93
CA THR A 120 20.44 -0.52 -16.78
C THR A 120 20.87 -0.26 -18.23
N TRP A 121 20.53 0.90 -18.84
CA TRP A 121 21.00 1.21 -20.20
C TRP A 121 22.52 1.44 -20.24
N LEU A 122 23.10 2.07 -19.23
CA LEU A 122 24.55 2.26 -19.12
C LEU A 122 25.27 0.91 -19.00
N ASN A 123 24.71 -0.02 -18.22
CA ASN A 123 25.28 -1.36 -18.07
C ASN A 123 25.19 -2.14 -19.39
N LEU A 124 24.05 -2.12 -20.09
CA LEU A 124 23.89 -2.79 -21.39
C LEU A 124 24.85 -2.25 -22.47
N MET A 125 25.20 -0.97 -22.42
CA MET A 125 26.20 -0.37 -23.32
C MET A 125 27.63 -0.70 -22.93
N ARG A 126 27.87 -1.10 -21.66
CA ARG A 126 29.19 -1.43 -21.12
C ARG A 126 29.48 -2.92 -21.07
N THR A 127 28.46 -3.78 -21.21
CA THR A 127 28.63 -5.24 -21.20
C THR A 127 29.45 -5.66 -22.43
N PRO A 128 30.68 -6.19 -22.25
CA PRO A 128 31.47 -6.69 -23.34
C PRO A 128 30.77 -7.91 -23.95
N VAL A 129 30.72 -7.98 -25.28
CA VAL A 129 30.14 -9.13 -26.00
C VAL A 129 31.27 -9.98 -26.56
N GLN A 130 31.26 -11.27 -26.31
CA GLN A 130 32.25 -12.20 -26.84
C GLN A 130 31.71 -13.00 -28.02
N VAL A 131 32.53 -13.17 -29.05
CA VAL A 131 32.27 -14.11 -30.14
C VAL A 131 32.67 -15.52 -29.67
N ILE A 132 31.69 -16.32 -29.27
CA ILE A 132 31.95 -17.68 -28.74
C ILE A 132 32.19 -18.67 -29.87
N LYS A 133 31.49 -18.50 -31.00
CA LYS A 133 31.56 -19.46 -32.09
C LYS A 133 31.33 -18.79 -33.44
N ILE A 134 32.02 -19.31 -34.45
CA ILE A 134 31.78 -18.97 -35.86
C ILE A 134 31.52 -20.29 -36.59
N ASN A 135 30.25 -20.59 -36.86
CA ASN A 135 29.86 -21.80 -37.59
C ASN A 135 29.89 -21.50 -39.09
N LYS A 136 30.93 -21.94 -39.79
CA LYS A 136 30.98 -21.82 -41.26
C LYS A 136 30.02 -22.84 -41.87
N THR A 137 29.09 -22.36 -42.71
CA THR A 137 28.16 -23.21 -43.44
C THR A 137 28.75 -23.49 -44.83
N LEU A 138 29.00 -24.77 -45.10
CA LEU A 138 29.22 -25.24 -46.46
C LEU A 138 27.85 -25.53 -47.09
N PRO A 139 27.56 -25.04 -48.31
CA PRO A 139 26.33 -25.38 -49.01
C PRO A 139 26.26 -26.90 -49.21
N LYS A 140 25.43 -27.60 -48.44
CA LYS A 140 25.35 -29.08 -48.47
C LYS A 140 24.72 -29.64 -49.75
N GLN A 141 24.02 -28.80 -50.52
CA GLN A 141 23.18 -29.23 -51.65
C GLN A 141 23.62 -28.66 -53.00
N ASP A 142 24.45 -27.61 -53.03
CA ASP A 142 24.87 -26.97 -54.28
C ASP A 142 26.30 -26.43 -54.18
N PHE A 143 27.26 -27.35 -54.37
CA PHE A 143 28.71 -27.06 -54.41
C PHE A 143 29.12 -26.21 -55.62
N GLU A 144 28.17 -25.91 -56.53
CA GLU A 144 28.42 -25.07 -57.70
C GLU A 144 28.12 -23.59 -57.44
N THR A 145 27.64 -23.22 -56.25
CA THR A 145 27.27 -21.83 -55.93
C THR A 145 28.46 -20.93 -55.63
N LEU A 146 29.45 -21.39 -54.86
CA LEU A 146 30.60 -20.60 -54.41
C LEU A 146 31.91 -21.32 -54.72
N TRP A 147 32.93 -20.56 -55.14
CA TRP A 147 34.32 -21.02 -55.15
C TRP A 147 34.91 -21.05 -53.73
N GLY A 148 34.45 -20.16 -52.87
CA GLY A 148 34.87 -20.11 -51.48
C GLY A 148 34.52 -18.78 -50.82
N PHE A 149 34.72 -18.72 -49.52
CA PHE A 149 34.63 -17.51 -48.73
C PHE A 149 35.57 -17.60 -47.52
N GLY A 150 35.90 -16.46 -46.94
CA GLY A 150 36.72 -16.37 -45.75
C GLY A 150 36.32 -15.22 -44.85
N ILE A 151 36.24 -15.50 -43.55
CA ILE A 151 36.10 -14.49 -42.50
C ILE A 151 37.49 -14.21 -41.94
N ILE A 152 37.91 -12.95 -42.03
CA ILE A 152 39.19 -12.44 -41.53
C ILE A 152 39.02 -11.86 -40.12
N SER A 153 37.90 -11.18 -39.88
CA SER A 153 37.50 -10.64 -38.58
C SER A 153 35.98 -10.75 -38.46
N PRO A 154 35.41 -10.99 -37.27
CA PRO A 154 36.10 -11.31 -36.01
C PRO A 154 36.65 -12.75 -36.01
N THR A 155 37.50 -13.07 -35.03
CA THR A 155 37.87 -14.46 -34.70
C THR A 155 37.07 -14.95 -33.50
N VAL A 156 37.02 -16.27 -33.31
CA VAL A 156 36.51 -16.85 -32.05
C VAL A 156 37.30 -16.26 -30.88
N GLU A 157 36.62 -16.07 -29.75
CA GLU A 157 37.10 -15.39 -28.53
C GLU A 157 37.32 -13.88 -28.63
N THR A 158 37.02 -13.24 -29.77
CA THR A 158 37.07 -11.77 -29.86
C THR A 158 36.09 -11.15 -28.85
N ILE A 159 36.59 -10.24 -28.01
CA ILE A 159 35.80 -9.47 -27.06
C ILE A 159 35.53 -8.09 -27.64
N LEU A 160 34.26 -7.71 -27.72
CA LEU A 160 33.76 -6.46 -28.27
C LEU A 160 33.40 -5.53 -27.12
N THR A 161 34.26 -4.55 -26.83
CA THR A 161 34.06 -3.56 -25.76
C THR A 161 33.44 -2.26 -26.24
N THR A 162 33.45 -2.00 -27.55
CA THR A 162 32.93 -0.78 -28.17
C THR A 162 31.45 -0.88 -28.56
N GLY A 163 30.81 -2.00 -28.25
CA GLY A 163 29.40 -2.24 -28.58
C GLY A 163 29.13 -2.54 -30.06
N ALA A 164 30.17 -2.72 -30.88
CA ALA A 164 30.02 -3.09 -32.28
C ALA A 164 30.97 -4.21 -32.69
N ILE A 165 30.49 -5.12 -33.53
CA ILE A 165 31.30 -6.15 -34.18
C ILE A 165 31.82 -5.62 -35.51
N PHE A 166 33.11 -5.81 -35.76
CA PHE A 166 33.73 -5.45 -37.04
C PHE A 166 33.97 -6.72 -37.86
N VAL A 167 33.18 -6.87 -38.92
CA VAL A 167 33.21 -8.04 -39.77
C VAL A 167 33.94 -7.71 -41.06
N ARG A 168 34.96 -8.51 -41.36
CA ARG A 168 35.77 -8.38 -42.56
C ARG A 168 35.97 -9.74 -43.19
N GLY A 169 35.76 -9.84 -44.49
CA GLY A 169 35.92 -11.10 -45.19
C GLY A 169 36.04 -10.93 -46.70
N TRP A 170 35.89 -12.07 -47.37
CA TRP A 170 35.77 -12.17 -48.82
C TRP A 170 34.84 -13.32 -49.19
N VAL A 171 34.21 -13.22 -50.35
CA VAL A 171 33.34 -14.25 -50.92
C VAL A 171 33.47 -14.28 -52.44
N LEU A 172 33.58 -15.48 -53.00
CA LEU A 172 33.66 -15.72 -54.44
C LEU A 172 32.52 -16.63 -54.88
N GLY A 173 31.59 -16.08 -55.65
CA GLY A 173 30.54 -16.85 -56.30
C GLY A 173 31.03 -17.56 -57.56
N LYS A 174 30.55 -18.78 -57.78
CA LYS A 174 30.89 -19.63 -58.92
C LYS A 174 29.84 -19.56 -60.03
N LYS A 175 28.54 -19.63 -59.68
CA LYS A 175 27.42 -19.41 -60.62
C LYS A 175 27.33 -17.97 -61.12
N ALA A 176 27.44 -17.02 -60.20
CA ALA A 176 27.40 -15.60 -60.48
C ALA A 176 28.28 -14.85 -59.47
N GLN A 177 28.71 -13.63 -59.82
CA GLN A 177 29.51 -12.81 -58.91
C GLN A 177 28.71 -12.48 -57.64
N ALA A 178 29.36 -12.57 -56.47
CA ALA A 178 28.79 -12.06 -55.24
C ALA A 178 28.64 -10.54 -55.32
N GLN A 179 27.43 -10.03 -55.04
CA GLN A 179 27.11 -8.61 -55.17
C GLN A 179 27.04 -7.94 -53.80
N THR A 180 26.34 -8.56 -52.85
CA THR A 180 26.18 -8.05 -51.48
C THR A 180 26.31 -9.17 -50.46
N VAL A 181 26.59 -8.80 -49.22
CA VAL A 181 26.44 -9.66 -48.05
C VAL A 181 25.44 -9.04 -47.09
N LYS A 182 24.62 -9.90 -46.49
CA LYS A 182 23.56 -9.55 -45.55
C LYS A 182 23.82 -10.19 -44.21
N VAL A 183 23.56 -9.45 -43.14
CA VAL A 183 23.50 -9.99 -41.78
C VAL A 183 22.04 -10.12 -41.37
N LEU A 184 21.65 -11.30 -40.91
CA LEU A 184 20.29 -11.59 -40.48
C LEU A 184 20.25 -11.98 -39.01
N TYR A 185 19.19 -11.55 -38.31
CA TYR A 185 18.80 -12.01 -36.99
C TYR A 185 17.34 -12.45 -37.03
N LEU A 186 17.05 -13.69 -36.63
CA LEU A 186 15.69 -14.27 -36.66
C LEU A 186 14.94 -14.06 -38.00
N SER A 187 15.65 -14.03 -39.12
CA SER A 187 15.16 -13.78 -40.50
C SER A 187 14.97 -12.32 -40.91
N GLU A 188 15.24 -11.36 -40.04
CA GLU A 188 15.27 -9.94 -40.37
C GLU A 188 16.67 -9.53 -40.86
N THR A 189 16.75 -8.80 -41.97
CA THR A 189 18.03 -8.26 -42.47
C THR A 189 18.41 -7.03 -41.64
N LEU A 190 19.46 -7.14 -40.83
CA LEU A 190 19.97 -6.06 -39.99
C LEU A 190 20.87 -5.09 -40.78
N LEU A 191 21.65 -5.63 -41.71
CA LEU A 191 22.62 -4.87 -42.49
C LEU A 191 22.85 -5.55 -43.84
N GLU A 192 23.01 -4.74 -44.88
CA GLU A 192 23.45 -5.18 -46.20
C GLU A 192 24.65 -4.32 -46.64
N THR A 193 25.71 -4.93 -47.16
CA THR A 193 26.88 -4.22 -47.70
C THR A 193 27.35 -4.85 -49.01
N THR A 194 28.03 -4.06 -49.84
CA THR A 194 28.53 -4.49 -51.15
C THR A 194 29.78 -5.36 -51.03
N VAL A 195 29.95 -6.23 -52.01
CA VAL A 195 31.16 -7.04 -52.21
C VAL A 195 31.96 -6.45 -53.36
N ASP A 196 32.76 -5.43 -53.07
CA ASP A 196 33.56 -4.70 -54.05
C ASP A 196 34.96 -4.29 -53.52
N LEU A 197 35.27 -4.64 -52.27
CA LEU A 197 36.55 -4.26 -51.68
C LEU A 197 37.71 -5.04 -52.30
N ARG A 198 38.81 -4.32 -52.54
CA ARG A 198 39.98 -4.91 -53.18
C ARG A 198 40.69 -5.91 -52.26
N ARG A 199 40.94 -7.11 -52.80
CA ARG A 199 41.68 -8.21 -52.18
C ARG A 199 42.72 -8.77 -53.17
N PRO A 200 43.88 -8.11 -53.33
CA PRO A 200 44.92 -8.55 -54.25
C PRO A 200 45.41 -9.98 -54.01
N VAL A 201 45.48 -10.39 -52.74
CA VAL A 201 45.88 -11.77 -52.35
C VAL A 201 44.91 -12.81 -52.90
N ILE A 202 43.61 -12.51 -52.94
CA ILE A 202 42.59 -13.42 -53.48
C ILE A 202 42.69 -13.49 -55.01
N ALA A 203 42.99 -12.38 -55.69
CA ALA A 203 43.27 -12.40 -57.13
C ALA A 203 44.48 -13.27 -57.49
N GLN A 204 45.51 -13.31 -56.64
CA GLN A 204 46.68 -14.18 -56.85
C GLN A 204 46.36 -15.65 -56.62
N GLN A 205 45.53 -15.96 -55.62
CA GLN A 205 45.11 -17.33 -55.32
C GLN A 205 44.11 -17.87 -56.36
N TYR A 206 43.32 -16.99 -56.98
CA TYR A 206 42.31 -17.31 -57.97
C TYR A 206 42.47 -16.45 -59.24
N PRO A 207 43.54 -16.66 -60.02
CA PRO A 207 43.85 -15.83 -61.19
C PRO A 207 42.84 -15.99 -62.33
N ASP A 208 42.22 -17.17 -62.44
CA ASP A 208 41.28 -17.51 -63.51
C ASP A 208 39.86 -16.99 -63.27
N ILE A 209 39.59 -16.40 -62.09
CA ILE A 209 38.28 -15.88 -61.73
C ILE A 209 38.24 -14.37 -61.96
N PRO A 210 37.44 -13.87 -62.92
CA PRO A 210 37.26 -12.45 -63.14
C PRO A 210 36.76 -11.76 -61.87
N LEU A 211 37.35 -10.60 -61.53
CA LEU A 211 37.00 -9.81 -60.35
C LEU A 211 37.26 -10.51 -59.01
N ALA A 212 38.04 -11.60 -58.96
CA ALA A 212 38.46 -12.20 -57.68
C ALA A 212 39.18 -11.20 -56.75
N GLY A 213 39.84 -10.22 -57.35
CA GLY A 213 40.45 -9.10 -56.65
C GLY A 213 39.48 -8.08 -56.06
N GLN A 214 38.17 -8.17 -56.30
CA GLN A 214 37.11 -7.30 -55.75
C GLN A 214 36.07 -8.13 -54.97
N SER A 215 36.54 -9.15 -54.26
CA SER A 215 35.71 -10.10 -53.52
C SER A 215 35.53 -9.76 -52.06
N GLY A 216 36.13 -8.66 -51.58
CA GLY A 216 36.12 -8.29 -50.18
C GLY A 216 34.85 -7.58 -49.74
N PHE A 217 34.51 -7.77 -48.48
CA PHE A 217 33.50 -6.98 -47.78
C PHE A 217 34.00 -6.59 -46.40
N GLU A 218 33.47 -5.50 -45.87
CA GLU A 218 33.79 -4.97 -44.55
C GLU A 218 32.62 -4.13 -44.05
N PHE A 219 32.24 -4.31 -42.79
CA PHE A 219 31.21 -3.51 -42.14
C PHE A 219 31.35 -3.57 -40.62
N SER A 220 30.71 -2.60 -39.96
CA SER A 220 30.52 -2.61 -38.51
C SER A 220 29.04 -2.74 -38.20
N LEU A 221 28.69 -3.64 -37.28
CA LEU A 221 27.32 -3.87 -36.84
C LEU A 221 27.25 -3.64 -35.33
N ALA A 222 26.30 -2.83 -34.88
CA ALA A 222 26.06 -2.64 -33.46
C ALA A 222 25.54 -3.93 -32.82
N VAL A 223 26.13 -4.32 -31.69
CA VAL A 223 25.78 -5.51 -30.89
C VAL A 223 25.48 -5.14 -29.43
N THR A 224 25.29 -3.84 -29.16
CA THR A 224 24.84 -3.33 -27.86
C THR A 224 23.45 -3.85 -27.52
N GLY A 225 23.22 -4.18 -26.24
CA GLY A 225 21.90 -4.63 -25.77
C GLY A 225 21.61 -6.11 -26.00
N ILE A 226 22.58 -6.89 -26.48
CA ILE A 226 22.49 -8.36 -26.45
C ILE A 226 22.58 -8.82 -25.00
N ASP A 227 21.46 -9.29 -24.45
CA ASP A 227 21.30 -9.75 -23.06
C ASP A 227 21.45 -11.27 -22.89
N SER A 228 21.46 -11.99 -24.00
CA SER A 228 21.45 -13.45 -24.08
C SER A 228 22.26 -13.94 -25.27
N GLU A 229 22.51 -15.25 -25.33
CA GLU A 229 23.24 -15.85 -26.46
C GLU A 229 22.45 -15.63 -27.76
N THR A 230 23.09 -14.96 -28.73
CA THR A 230 22.46 -14.50 -29.97
C THR A 230 23.23 -15.00 -31.17
N GLU A 231 22.51 -15.53 -32.16
CA GLU A 231 23.08 -16.00 -33.42
C GLU A 231 22.79 -15.02 -34.56
N LEU A 232 23.85 -14.56 -35.24
CA LEU A 232 23.77 -13.70 -36.41
C LEU A 232 24.21 -14.47 -37.66
N ASN A 233 23.34 -14.53 -38.65
CA ASN A 233 23.61 -15.24 -39.91
C ASN A 233 24.18 -14.29 -40.93
N LEU A 234 25.30 -14.67 -41.57
CA LEU A 234 25.88 -13.96 -42.68
C LEU A 234 25.56 -14.70 -43.98
N GLU A 235 24.93 -14.01 -44.91
CA GLU A 235 24.55 -14.54 -46.23
C GLU A 235 25.16 -13.69 -47.34
N ALA A 236 25.50 -14.30 -48.47
CA ALA A 236 25.89 -13.62 -49.70
C ALA A 236 24.76 -13.68 -50.72
N CYS A 237 24.44 -12.54 -51.33
CA CYS A 237 23.54 -12.46 -52.49
C CYS A 237 24.38 -12.33 -53.76
N LEU A 238 24.23 -13.29 -54.68
CA LEU A 238 24.85 -13.29 -55.98
C LEU A 238 24.04 -12.44 -56.98
N LYS A 239 24.67 -12.01 -58.07
CA LYS A 239 24.03 -11.19 -59.11
C LYS A 239 22.81 -11.84 -59.79
N ASP A 240 22.71 -13.16 -59.77
CA ASP A 240 21.58 -13.92 -60.31
C ASP A 240 20.39 -14.00 -59.33
N GLY A 241 20.51 -13.39 -58.14
CA GLY A 241 19.51 -13.42 -57.08
C GLY A 241 19.65 -14.62 -56.12
N THR A 242 20.61 -15.51 -56.35
CA THR A 242 20.86 -16.64 -55.43
C THR A 242 21.43 -16.14 -54.11
N THR A 243 20.84 -16.55 -53.00
CA THR A 243 21.35 -16.27 -51.64
C THR A 243 22.02 -17.51 -51.07
N VAL A 244 23.22 -17.34 -50.51
CA VAL A 244 24.01 -18.42 -49.93
C VAL A 244 24.41 -18.08 -48.50
N SER A 245 24.05 -18.93 -47.54
CA SER A 245 24.53 -18.83 -46.16
C SER A 245 26.02 -19.12 -46.09
N LEU A 246 26.79 -18.20 -45.50
CA LEU A 246 28.24 -18.28 -45.34
C LEU A 246 28.63 -18.78 -43.94
N CYS A 247 28.13 -18.10 -42.90
CA CYS A 247 28.44 -18.50 -41.53
C CYS A 247 27.49 -17.86 -40.52
N ASN A 248 27.53 -18.39 -39.30
CA ASN A 248 26.76 -17.89 -38.18
C ASN A 248 27.72 -17.45 -37.06
N PHE A 249 27.59 -16.22 -36.60
CA PHE A 249 28.30 -15.70 -35.43
C PHE A 249 27.45 -15.93 -34.18
N VAL A 250 27.97 -16.69 -33.21
CA VAL A 250 27.33 -16.87 -31.90
C VAL A 250 27.98 -15.90 -30.93
N LEU A 251 27.19 -14.93 -30.48
CA LEU A 251 27.57 -13.87 -29.58
C LEU A 251 27.00 -14.12 -28.19
N LYS A 252 27.76 -13.81 -27.15
CA LYS A 252 27.26 -13.88 -25.77
C LYS A 252 27.76 -12.69 -24.96
N PRO A 253 26.92 -12.08 -24.13
CA PRO A 253 27.38 -11.08 -23.17
C PRO A 253 28.29 -11.73 -22.13
N GLN A 254 29.43 -11.09 -21.82
CA GLN A 254 30.23 -11.44 -20.67
C GLN A 254 29.69 -10.69 -19.45
N THR A 255 29.27 -11.44 -18.43
CA THR A 255 29.06 -10.90 -17.09
C THR A 255 30.38 -10.37 -16.57
N ILE A 256 30.46 -9.05 -16.38
CA ILE A 256 31.50 -8.45 -15.56
C ILE A 256 31.19 -8.88 -14.12
N GLU A 257 31.86 -9.93 -13.62
CA GLU A 257 31.91 -10.16 -12.18
C GLU A 257 32.61 -8.95 -11.57
N SER A 258 31.80 -8.03 -11.04
CA SER A 258 32.30 -6.96 -10.20
C SER A 258 32.78 -7.64 -8.92
N ASN A 259 34.09 -7.81 -8.79
CA ASN A 259 34.75 -8.10 -7.52
C ASN A 259 34.61 -6.86 -6.61
N ASP A 260 33.39 -6.57 -6.18
CA ASP A 260 33.12 -5.60 -5.14
C ASP A 260 33.16 -6.32 -3.79
N THR A 261 34.33 -6.21 -3.16
CA THR A 261 34.51 -6.05 -1.71
C THR A 261 33.86 -7.11 -0.82
N GLN A 262 34.50 -8.29 -0.74
CA GLN A 262 34.43 -9.10 0.49
C GLN A 262 35.67 -8.86 1.34
N SER A 263 35.42 -8.70 2.65
CA SER A 263 36.38 -8.68 3.77
C SER A 263 37.11 -7.33 3.98
N SER A 264 37.00 -6.64 5.11
CA SER A 264 36.65 -7.10 6.46
C SER A 264 36.29 -5.91 7.36
N LEU A 265 35.03 -5.85 7.80
CA LEU A 265 34.60 -5.18 9.02
C LEU A 265 33.71 -6.16 9.78
N VAL A 266 34.29 -7.06 10.58
CA VAL A 266 33.62 -7.63 11.76
C VAL A 266 34.71 -8.03 12.76
N ASN A 267 34.71 -7.28 13.87
CA ASN A 267 35.10 -7.57 15.26
C ASN A 267 36.50 -8.08 15.59
#